data_AF-A0A2Z6RFP7-F1
#
_entry.id   AF-A0A2Z6RFP7-F1
#
_cell.length_a   1.000
_cell.length_b   1.000
_cell.length_c   1.000
_cell.angle_alpha   90.00
_cell.angle_beta   90.00
_cell.angle_gamma   90.00
#
_symmetry.space_group_name_H-M   'P 1'
#
loop_
_entity.id
_entity.type
_entity.pdbx_description
1 polymer ?
#
loop_
_entity_poly.entity_id
_entity_poly.type
_entity_poly.pdbx_seq_one_letter_code
_entity_poly.pdbx_strand_id
1 'polypeptide(L)'
;MQSIDSLRELNAKLLAEIAELRKKNNKIPVLEKKFAEVEAENVRLKQIIEENARCDAENAELKSRVGDLEARLALLEQGSAVDGMALSFDQTQNDEEAMPVVTVPTVDQLNNEVGRAPSDLDGNDEEMVDFLDEAYKKNISNKIRERRWEKKQRDQEALVISQDVTKIPEVMDILISEQDEQDLSQSYEASSESISFASCVLSKQPQVNASKLACNLENREDSS
;
A
#
# COMPACT_ATOMS: atom_id res chain seq x y z
N MET A 1 28.58 41.79 -35.69
CA MET A 1 27.49 42.26 -34.80
C MET A 1 26.62 41.11 -34.29
N GLN A 2 26.23 40.14 -35.14
CA GLN A 2 25.38 38.98 -34.78
C GLN A 2 25.85 38.16 -33.56
N SER A 3 27.17 37.96 -33.39
CA SER A 3 27.72 37.17 -32.26
C SER A 3 27.42 37.78 -30.87
N ILE A 4 27.31 39.11 -30.76
CA ILE A 4 27.00 39.77 -29.48
C ILE A 4 25.54 39.53 -29.10
N ASP A 5 24.63 39.54 -30.07
CA ASP A 5 23.21 39.32 -29.84
C ASP A 5 22.93 37.85 -29.47
N SER A 6 23.58 36.89 -30.14
CA SER A 6 23.51 35.47 -29.78
C SER A 6 24.03 35.19 -28.37
N LEU A 7 25.13 35.83 -27.96
CA LEU A 7 25.66 35.71 -26.59
C LEU A 7 24.71 36.31 -25.55
N ARG A 8 24.06 37.44 -25.88
CA ARG A 8 23.07 38.06 -24.99
C ARG A 8 21.87 37.16 -24.78
N GLU A 9 21.38 36.53 -25.85
CA GLU A 9 20.26 35.59 -25.80
C GLU A 9 20.60 34.35 -24.95
N LEU A 10 21.79 33.76 -25.16
CA LEU A 10 22.23 32.59 -24.37
C LEU A 10 22.36 32.93 -22.89
N ASN A 11 22.93 34.08 -22.55
CA ASN A 11 23.04 34.54 -21.16
C ASN A 11 21.66 34.75 -20.51
N ALA A 12 20.67 35.26 -21.26
CA ALA A 12 19.30 35.37 -20.75
C ALA A 12 18.68 33.99 -20.45
N LYS A 13 18.90 33.00 -21.33
CA LYS A 13 18.46 31.61 -21.12
C LYS A 13 19.11 30.98 -19.89
N LEU A 14 20.43 31.13 -19.75
CA LEU A 14 21.18 30.64 -18.58
C LEU A 14 20.69 31.28 -17.27
N LEU A 15 20.43 32.58 -17.26
CA LEU A 15 19.91 33.27 -16.07
C LEU A 15 18.51 32.76 -15.69
N ALA A 16 17.65 32.51 -16.67
CA ALA A 16 16.33 31.92 -16.44
C ALA A 16 16.44 30.51 -15.87
N GLU A 17 17.32 29.67 -16.41
CA GLU A 17 17.56 28.32 -15.91
C GLU A 17 18.13 28.32 -14.49
N ILE A 18 19.10 29.19 -14.19
CA ILE A 18 19.65 29.37 -12.84
C ILE A 18 18.55 29.78 -11.86
N ALA A 19 17.63 30.65 -12.27
CA ALA A 19 16.51 31.06 -11.42
C ALA A 19 15.55 29.89 -11.13
N GLU A 20 15.24 29.05 -12.11
CA GLU A 20 14.41 27.86 -11.92
C GLU A 20 15.09 26.79 -11.07
N LEU A 21 16.39 26.55 -11.29
CA LEU A 21 17.18 25.65 -10.45
C LEU A 21 17.21 26.12 -8.99
N ARG A 22 17.39 27.42 -8.74
CA ARG A 22 17.32 27.99 -7.39
C ARG A 22 15.95 27.77 -6.74
N LYS A 23 14.85 27.96 -7.48
CA LYS A 23 13.50 27.67 -6.97
C LYS A 23 13.32 26.21 -6.60
N LYS A 24 13.84 25.28 -7.42
CA LYS A 24 13.81 23.83 -7.10
C LYS A 24 14.67 23.52 -5.87
N ASN A 25 15.86 24.10 -5.78
CA ASN A 25 16.77 23.91 -4.65
C ASN A 25 16.15 24.36 -3.32
N ASN A 26 15.39 25.48 -3.34
CA ASN A 26 14.67 25.96 -2.16
C ASN A 26 13.55 25.02 -1.70
N LYS A 27 13.06 24.10 -2.56
CA LYS A 27 12.04 23.10 -2.19
C LYS A 27 12.63 21.87 -1.51
N ILE A 28 13.92 21.58 -1.70
CA ILE A 28 14.62 20.43 -1.10
C ILE A 28 14.44 20.39 0.43
N PRO A 29 14.76 21.44 1.21
CA PRO A 29 14.62 21.38 2.67
C PRO A 29 13.17 21.21 3.14
N VAL A 30 12.21 21.71 2.36
CA VAL A 30 10.77 21.52 2.66
C VAL A 30 10.36 20.06 2.46
N LEU A 31 10.88 19.40 1.41
CA LEU A 31 10.63 17.99 1.14
C LEU A 31 11.33 17.09 2.16
N GLU A 32 12.58 17.38 2.52
CA GLU A 32 13.30 16.66 3.57
C GLU A 32 12.55 16.69 4.90
N LYS A 33 12.03 17.86 5.31
CA LYS A 33 11.21 17.98 6.51
C LYS A 33 9.94 17.11 6.45
N LYS A 34 9.24 17.13 5.32
CA LYS A 34 8.03 16.29 5.12
C LYS A 34 8.36 14.81 5.13
N PHE A 35 9.49 14.42 4.55
CA PHE A 35 9.94 13.04 4.54
C PHE A 35 10.24 12.54 5.95
N ALA A 36 10.95 13.34 6.76
CA ALA A 36 11.20 13.03 8.16
C ALA A 36 9.91 12.90 9.00
N GLU A 37 8.92 13.76 8.75
CA GLU A 37 7.60 13.68 9.39
C GLU A 37 6.86 12.38 9.02
N VAL A 38 6.86 12.01 7.74
CA VAL A 38 6.26 10.76 7.24
C VAL A 38 6.99 9.53 7.80
N GLU A 39 8.32 9.58 7.90
CA GLU A 39 9.11 8.49 8.47
C GLU A 39 8.79 8.29 9.96
N ALA A 40 8.68 9.38 10.73
CA ALA A 40 8.26 9.33 12.12
C ALA A 40 6.84 8.76 12.31
N GLU A 41 5.89 9.16 11.45
CA GLU A 41 4.52 8.63 11.51
C GLU A 41 4.47 7.15 11.10
N ASN A 42 5.26 6.73 10.11
CA ASN A 42 5.38 5.32 9.75
C ASN A 42 5.91 4.46 10.91
N VAL A 43 6.86 4.97 11.70
CA VAL A 43 7.32 4.28 12.91
C VAL A 43 6.20 4.13 13.94
N ARG A 44 5.41 5.18 14.17
CA ARG A 44 4.26 5.13 15.08
C ARG A 44 3.19 4.15 14.61
N LEU A 45 2.86 4.16 13.32
CA LEU A 45 1.86 3.25 12.75
C LEU A 45 2.27 1.78 12.91
N LYS A 46 3.56 1.45 12.71
CA LYS A 46 4.07 0.10 12.98
C LYS A 46 3.86 -0.32 14.43
N GLN A 47 4.15 0.56 15.38
CA GLN A 47 3.95 0.30 16.80
C GLN A 47 2.46 0.06 17.14
N ILE A 48 1.55 0.86 16.57
CA ILE A 48 0.10 0.69 16.78
C ILE A 48 -0.38 -0.65 16.22
N ILE A 49 0.10 -1.06 15.04
CA ILE A 49 -0.28 -2.33 14.42
C ILE A 49 0.19 -3.51 15.29
N GLU A 50 1.41 -3.46 15.81
CA GLU A 50 1.96 -4.49 16.70
C GLU A 50 1.18 -4.55 18.02
N GLU A 51 0.86 -3.40 18.61
CA GLU A 51 0.04 -3.31 19.82
C GLU A 51 -1.37 -3.87 19.60
N ASN A 52 -2.02 -3.53 18.48
CA ASN A 52 -3.34 -4.06 18.15
C ASN A 52 -3.30 -5.59 17.97
N ALA A 53 -2.27 -6.14 17.32
CA ALA A 53 -2.12 -7.58 17.19
C ALA A 53 -1.97 -8.28 18.56
N ARG A 54 -1.30 -7.63 19.51
CA ARG A 54 -1.20 -8.12 20.89
C ARG A 54 -2.55 -8.07 21.60
N CYS A 55 -3.27 -6.94 21.52
CA CYS A 55 -4.61 -6.79 22.08
C CYS A 55 -5.60 -7.82 21.50
N ASP A 56 -5.53 -8.11 20.20
CA ASP A 56 -6.38 -9.11 19.56
C ASP A 56 -6.13 -10.52 20.11
N ALA A 57 -4.87 -10.86 20.37
CA ALA A 57 -4.52 -12.14 20.99
C ALA A 57 -5.06 -12.24 22.43
N GLU A 58 -4.91 -11.18 23.23
CA GLU A 58 -5.45 -11.11 24.60
C GLU A 58 -6.98 -11.18 24.61
N ASN A 59 -7.66 -10.47 23.69
CA ASN A 59 -9.11 -10.54 23.54
C ASN A 59 -9.59 -11.95 23.19
N ALA A 60 -8.86 -12.68 22.33
CA ALA A 60 -9.18 -14.07 22.01
C ALA A 60 -9.07 -14.98 23.25
N GLU A 61 -8.04 -14.79 24.08
CA GLU A 61 -7.86 -15.52 25.33
C GLU A 61 -8.97 -15.21 26.33
N LEU A 62 -9.28 -13.93 26.55
CA LEU A 62 -10.36 -13.51 27.44
C LEU A 62 -11.72 -14.06 26.98
N LYS A 63 -11.99 -14.05 25.67
CA LYS A 63 -13.21 -14.64 25.12
C LYS A 63 -13.30 -16.15 25.38
N SER A 64 -12.19 -16.87 25.27
CA SER A 64 -12.13 -18.29 25.64
C SER A 64 -12.42 -18.49 27.13
N ARG A 65 -11.81 -17.68 28.00
CA ARG A 65 -12.01 -17.74 29.45
C ARG A 65 -13.47 -17.46 29.84
N VAL A 66 -14.10 -16.48 29.20
CA VAL A 66 -15.52 -16.17 29.43
C VAL A 66 -16.38 -17.36 29.05
N GLY A 67 -16.16 -18.00 27.89
CA GLY A 67 -16.88 -19.21 27.49
C GLY A 67 -16.73 -20.37 28.49
N ASP A 68 -15.52 -20.59 29.00
CA ASP A 68 -15.28 -21.62 30.03
C ASP A 68 -16.02 -21.32 31.34
N LEU A 69 -16.06 -20.05 31.76
CA LEU A 69 -16.79 -19.63 32.95
C LEU A 69 -18.30 -19.73 32.79
N GLU A 70 -18.84 -19.36 31.63
CA GLU A 70 -20.26 -19.51 31.27
C GLU A 70 -20.67 -20.99 31.32
N ALA A 71 -19.87 -21.90 30.77
CA ALA A 71 -20.12 -23.33 30.83
C ALA A 71 -20.13 -23.87 32.27
N ARG A 72 -19.20 -23.39 33.11
CA ARG A 72 -19.16 -23.77 34.54
C ARG A 72 -20.36 -23.23 35.31
N LEU A 73 -20.80 -22.01 35.02
CA LEU A 73 -21.97 -21.41 35.65
C LEU A 73 -23.26 -22.18 35.30
N ALA A 74 -23.42 -22.58 34.04
CA ALA A 74 -24.56 -23.38 33.60
C ALA A 74 -24.66 -24.74 34.32
N LEU A 75 -23.52 -25.41 34.58
CA LEU A 75 -23.50 -26.67 35.34
C LEU A 75 -23.89 -26.46 36.82
N LEU A 76 -23.45 -25.35 37.43
CA LEU A 76 -23.81 -25.01 38.81
C LEU A 76 -25.33 -24.75 38.94
N GLU A 77 -25.89 -24.00 38.00
CA GLU A 77 -27.31 -23.65 37.96
C GLU A 77 -28.19 -24.89 37.73
N GLN A 78 -27.77 -25.83 36.88
CA GLN A 78 -28.43 -27.13 36.74
C GLN A 78 -28.31 -28.00 38.00
N GLY A 79 -27.18 -27.92 38.72
CA GLY A 79 -26.96 -28.65 39.98
C GLY A 79 -27.84 -28.16 41.14
N SER A 80 -28.20 -26.88 41.18
CA SER A 80 -29.06 -26.34 42.24
C SER A 80 -30.56 -26.58 42.02
N ALA A 81 -30.98 -26.95 40.81
CA ALA A 81 -32.39 -27.28 40.51
C ALA A 81 -32.84 -28.65 41.09
N VAL A 82 -31.96 -29.40 41.75
CA VAL A 82 -32.24 -30.74 42.30
C VAL A 82 -32.55 -30.73 43.81
N ASP A 83 -32.34 -29.63 44.54
CA ASP A 83 -32.66 -29.57 45.99
C ASP A 83 -34.06 -28.99 46.30
N GLY A 84 -34.99 -29.13 45.35
CA GLY A 84 -36.40 -28.75 45.49
C GLY A 84 -37.33 -29.91 45.87
N MET A 85 -36.80 -31.13 46.05
CA MET A 85 -37.62 -32.32 46.31
C MET A 85 -37.45 -32.84 47.75
N ALA A 86 -38.43 -32.47 48.57
CA ALA A 86 -38.94 -33.25 49.69
C ALA A 86 -37.95 -33.64 50.82
N LEU A 87 -37.90 -32.79 51.85
CA LEU A 87 -37.85 -33.28 53.22
C LEU A 87 -39.12 -32.83 53.96
N SER A 88 -40.23 -33.46 53.59
CA SER A 88 -41.38 -33.58 54.50
C SER A 88 -40.96 -34.54 55.62
N PHE A 89 -40.65 -34.01 56.80
CA PHE A 89 -40.65 -34.80 58.02
C PHE A 89 -41.52 -34.11 59.05
N ASP A 90 -42.82 -34.39 58.94
CA ASP A 90 -43.78 -34.17 60.01
C ASP A 90 -43.48 -35.12 61.19
N GLN A 91 -43.67 -34.60 62.41
CA GLN A 91 -43.91 -35.32 63.68
C GLN A 91 -42.72 -36.11 64.26
N THR A 92 -42.40 -36.19 65.55
CA THR A 92 -42.97 -35.90 66.90
C THR A 92 -41.80 -36.34 67.83
N GLN A 93 -41.52 -35.88 69.05
CA GLN A 93 -42.31 -35.61 70.24
C GLN A 93 -41.30 -35.07 71.27
N ASN A 94 -41.80 -34.34 72.26
CA ASN A 94 -41.07 -33.80 73.40
C ASN A 94 -40.31 -34.90 74.18
N ASP A 95 -39.23 -34.52 74.89
CA ASP A 95 -39.10 -34.68 76.36
C ASP A 95 -37.86 -33.91 76.88
N GLU A 96 -38.00 -33.40 78.10
CA GLU A 96 -37.16 -32.44 78.84
C GLU A 96 -35.71 -32.88 79.11
N GLU A 97 -34.76 -31.94 79.01
CA GLU A 97 -33.95 -31.57 80.20
C GLU A 97 -33.29 -30.18 80.03
N ALA A 98 -33.41 -29.37 81.08
CA ALA A 98 -33.18 -27.93 81.09
C ALA A 98 -31.70 -27.51 81.21
N MET A 99 -31.43 -26.34 80.65
CA MET A 99 -30.14 -25.69 80.38
C MET A 99 -29.35 -25.18 81.61
N PRO A 100 -28.11 -24.69 81.39
CA PRO A 100 -27.86 -23.32 81.80
C PRO A 100 -27.22 -22.43 80.71
N VAL A 101 -27.73 -21.20 80.71
CA VAL A 101 -27.36 -19.99 79.96
C VAL A 101 -25.88 -19.63 80.09
N VAL A 102 -25.26 -19.07 79.04
CA VAL A 102 -24.33 -17.91 79.11
C VAL A 102 -23.92 -17.43 77.69
N THR A 103 -24.39 -16.22 77.41
CA THR A 103 -23.84 -15.12 76.59
C THR A 103 -23.50 -15.32 75.11
N VAL A 104 -24.39 -14.77 74.29
CA VAL A 104 -24.15 -14.19 72.95
C VAL A 104 -22.96 -13.20 73.00
N PRO A 105 -21.93 -13.34 72.16
CA PRO A 105 -21.17 -12.19 71.70
C PRO A 105 -22.00 -11.47 70.66
N THR A 106 -22.35 -10.24 70.99
CA THR A 106 -23.01 -9.29 70.12
C THR A 106 -22.24 -9.16 68.80
N VAL A 107 -22.98 -9.28 67.69
CA VAL A 107 -22.56 -8.76 66.38
C VAL A 107 -22.60 -7.24 66.50
N ASP A 108 -21.57 -6.69 67.13
CA ASP A 108 -21.33 -5.26 67.12
C ASP A 108 -20.74 -4.87 65.77
N GLN A 109 -21.50 -4.01 65.07
CA GLN A 109 -21.03 -3.04 64.08
C GLN A 109 -20.57 -3.68 62.76
N LEU A 110 -21.30 -3.56 61.65
CA LEU A 110 -21.53 -2.30 60.96
C LEU A 110 -22.85 -2.36 60.15
N ASN A 111 -23.94 -1.91 60.74
CA ASN A 111 -25.08 -1.39 59.98
C ASN A 111 -24.95 0.12 60.01
N ASN A 112 -24.35 0.71 58.97
CA ASN A 112 -24.50 2.11 58.57
C ASN A 112 -23.75 2.28 57.25
N GLU A 113 -24.42 2.00 56.15
CA GLU A 113 -24.61 2.95 55.05
C GLU A 113 -25.51 2.20 54.07
N VAL A 114 -26.73 2.69 53.88
CA VAL A 114 -27.47 2.40 52.66
C VAL A 114 -26.60 2.93 51.53
N GLY A 115 -25.78 2.05 50.95
CA GLY A 115 -25.16 2.27 49.66
C GLY A 115 -26.27 2.33 48.64
N ARG A 116 -26.88 3.50 48.53
CA ARG A 116 -27.59 3.96 47.34
C ARG A 116 -26.73 3.52 46.17
N ALA A 117 -27.25 2.59 45.36
CA ALA A 117 -26.68 2.33 44.05
C ALA A 117 -26.48 3.70 43.39
N PRO A 118 -25.29 4.04 42.87
CA PRO A 118 -25.15 5.21 42.01
C PRO A 118 -26.14 4.97 40.86
N SER A 119 -27.28 5.64 40.92
CA SER A 119 -28.30 5.60 39.89
C SER A 119 -27.95 6.61 38.80
N ASP A 120 -26.67 6.96 38.70
CA ASP A 120 -26.15 8.08 37.91
C ASP A 120 -25.51 7.60 36.61
N LEU A 121 -25.82 6.39 36.15
CA LEU A 121 -25.59 6.01 34.75
C LEU A 121 -26.76 6.43 33.84
N ASP A 122 -27.40 7.56 34.16
CA ASP A 122 -28.20 8.35 33.22
C ASP A 122 -27.42 9.60 32.76
N GLY A 123 -26.10 9.64 33.02
CA GLY A 123 -25.18 10.58 32.41
C GLY A 123 -25.02 10.26 30.92
N ASN A 124 -25.99 10.66 30.11
CA ASN A 124 -25.68 11.05 28.75
C ASN A 124 -24.84 12.32 28.86
N ASP A 125 -23.53 12.14 29.05
CA ASP A 125 -22.56 13.22 29.17
C ASP A 125 -22.59 13.99 27.85
N GLU A 126 -23.39 15.05 27.79
CA GLU A 126 -23.54 15.94 26.63
C GLU A 126 -22.15 16.41 26.12
N GLU A 127 -21.19 16.51 27.03
CA GLU A 127 -19.77 16.76 26.79
C GLU A 127 -19.05 15.68 25.97
N MET A 128 -19.35 14.39 26.17
CA MET A 128 -18.82 13.28 25.35
C MET A 128 -19.38 13.31 23.93
N VAL A 129 -20.66 13.71 23.78
CA VAL A 129 -21.30 13.87 22.47
C VAL A 129 -20.66 15.03 21.70
N ASP A 130 -20.38 16.14 22.37
CA ASP A 130 -19.69 17.29 21.79
C ASP A 130 -18.25 16.96 21.35
N PHE A 131 -17.52 16.18 22.15
CA PHE A 131 -16.19 15.70 21.77
C PHE A 131 -16.21 14.86 20.49
N LEU A 132 -17.19 13.96 20.37
CA LEU A 132 -17.35 13.11 19.18
C LEU A 132 -17.75 13.93 17.95
N ASP A 133 -18.61 14.93 18.10
CA ASP A 133 -19.01 15.81 17.01
C ASP A 133 -17.85 16.69 16.53
N GLU A 134 -17.06 17.25 17.44
CA GLU A 134 -15.87 18.02 17.09
C GLU A 134 -14.79 17.15 16.44
N ALA A 135 -14.54 15.95 16.97
CA ALA A 135 -13.64 14.97 16.37
C ALA A 135 -14.09 14.55 14.95
N TYR A 136 -15.39 14.33 14.75
CA TYR A 136 -15.97 13.99 13.46
C TYR A 136 -15.84 15.14 12.45
N LYS A 137 -16.21 16.36 12.84
CA LYS A 137 -16.06 17.57 12.01
C LYS A 137 -14.60 17.82 11.61
N LYS A 138 -13.67 17.61 12.54
CA LYS A 138 -12.22 17.71 12.30
C LYS A 138 -11.73 16.66 11.30
N ASN A 139 -12.18 15.42 11.43
CA ASN A 139 -11.85 14.34 10.50
C ASN A 139 -12.38 14.62 9.10
N ILE A 140 -13.67 14.97 8.97
CA ILE A 140 -14.30 15.36 7.70
C ILE A 140 -13.50 16.50 7.04
N SER A 141 -13.14 17.53 7.79
CA SER A 141 -12.36 18.67 7.28
C SER A 141 -10.97 18.24 6.79
N ASN A 142 -10.28 17.38 7.53
CA ASN A 142 -8.99 16.82 7.14
C ASN A 142 -9.11 16.01 5.84
N LYS A 143 -10.13 15.15 5.74
CA LYS A 143 -10.39 14.31 4.57
C LYS A 143 -10.74 15.14 3.31
N ILE A 144 -11.50 16.23 3.47
CA ILE A 144 -11.77 17.17 2.38
C ILE A 144 -10.49 17.87 1.93
N ARG A 145 -9.63 18.28 2.88
CA ARG A 145 -8.34 18.91 2.57
C ARG A 145 -7.45 17.95 1.79
N GLU A 146 -7.28 16.73 2.27
CA GLU A 146 -6.51 15.66 1.63
C GLU A 146 -6.98 15.40 0.20
N ARG A 147 -8.28 15.17 -0.02
CA ARG A 147 -8.84 14.99 -1.37
C ARG A 147 -8.56 16.17 -2.30
N ARG A 148 -8.55 17.40 -1.79
CA ARG A 148 -8.19 18.60 -2.59
C ARG A 148 -6.71 18.62 -2.94
N TRP A 149 -5.82 18.11 -2.09
CA TRP A 149 -4.40 17.96 -2.41
C TRP A 149 -4.19 16.87 -3.46
N GLU A 150 -4.79 15.70 -3.30
CA GLU A 150 -4.71 14.59 -4.27
C GLU A 150 -5.23 15.01 -5.66
N LYS A 151 -6.35 15.74 -5.70
CA LYS A 151 -6.89 16.27 -6.96
C LYS A 151 -5.90 17.21 -7.65
N LYS A 152 -5.27 18.12 -6.90
CA LYS A 152 -4.23 19.02 -7.46
C LYS A 152 -3.02 18.24 -8.00
N GLN A 153 -2.62 17.17 -7.33
CA GLN A 153 -1.53 16.32 -7.82
C GLN A 153 -1.92 15.62 -9.12
N ARG A 154 -3.11 15.00 -9.18
CA ARG A 154 -3.61 14.37 -10.41
C ARG A 154 -3.77 15.35 -11.57
N ASP A 155 -4.29 16.55 -11.31
CA ASP A 155 -4.43 17.58 -12.34
C ASP A 155 -3.05 18.02 -12.88
N GLN A 156 -2.04 18.09 -12.00
CA GLN A 156 -0.66 18.39 -12.39
C GLN A 156 -0.01 17.24 -13.16
N GLU A 157 -0.22 15.99 -12.75
CA GLU A 157 0.23 14.80 -13.48
C GLU A 157 -0.43 14.70 -14.86
N ALA A 158 -1.73 14.94 -14.96
CA ALA A 158 -2.45 14.96 -16.24
C ALA A 158 -1.90 16.03 -17.19
N LEU A 159 -1.52 17.20 -16.66
CA LEU A 159 -0.88 18.25 -17.44
C LEU A 159 0.50 17.81 -17.97
N VAL A 160 1.31 17.15 -17.13
CA VAL A 160 2.63 16.63 -17.51
C VAL A 160 2.49 15.52 -18.56
N ILE A 161 1.58 14.57 -18.34
CA ILE A 161 1.28 13.49 -19.29
C ILE A 161 0.80 14.07 -20.63
N SER A 162 -0.09 15.06 -20.61
CA SER A 162 -0.55 15.72 -21.83
C SER A 162 0.59 16.39 -22.59
N GLN A 163 1.56 16.97 -21.88
CA GLN A 163 2.71 17.62 -22.50
C GLN A 163 3.71 16.62 -23.08
N ASP A 164 3.90 15.47 -22.43
CA ASP A 164 4.78 14.42 -22.95
C ASP A 164 4.16 13.68 -24.13
N VAL A 165 2.85 13.43 -24.13
CA VAL A 165 2.14 12.88 -25.30
C VAL A 165 2.22 13.80 -26.51
N THR A 166 2.29 15.13 -26.33
CA THR A 166 2.50 16.07 -27.46
C THR A 166 3.93 16.12 -27.99
N LYS A 167 4.93 15.71 -27.20
CA LYS A 167 6.35 15.68 -27.63
C LYS A 167 6.75 14.35 -28.28
N ILE A 168 6.05 13.27 -27.99
CA ILE A 168 6.34 11.93 -28.56
C ILE A 168 6.23 11.90 -30.10
N PRO A 169 5.24 12.53 -30.76
CA PRO A 169 5.18 12.59 -32.22
C PRO A 169 6.35 13.38 -32.83
N GLU A 170 6.70 14.53 -32.24
CA GLU A 170 7.77 15.40 -32.75
C GLU A 170 9.15 14.71 -32.70
N VAL A 171 9.43 13.91 -31.66
CA VAL A 171 10.68 13.15 -31.56
C VAL A 171 10.69 11.95 -32.51
N MET A 172 9.54 11.30 -32.72
CA MET A 172 9.43 10.13 -33.59
C MET A 172 9.58 10.49 -35.08
N ASP A 173 9.05 11.64 -35.52
CA ASP A 173 9.23 12.11 -36.90
C ASP A 173 10.70 12.52 -37.21
N ILE A 174 11.44 13.01 -36.21
CA ILE A 174 12.89 13.31 -36.33
C ILE A 174 13.70 12.00 -36.46
N LEU A 175 13.40 11.00 -35.64
CA LEU A 175 14.13 9.72 -35.64
C LEU A 175 13.88 8.88 -36.89
N ILE A 176 12.67 8.95 -37.48
CA ILE A 176 12.36 8.23 -38.73
C ILE A 176 13.04 8.90 -39.94
N SER A 177 13.20 10.23 -39.92
CA SER A 177 13.81 10.97 -41.05
C SER A 177 15.34 10.82 -41.15
N GLU A 178 16.05 10.67 -40.02
CA GLU A 178 17.52 10.60 -40.04
C GLU A 178 18.08 9.16 -40.14
N GLN A 179 17.34 8.15 -39.65
CA GLN A 179 17.84 6.77 -39.59
C GLN A 179 17.66 6.01 -40.91
N ASP A 180 16.54 6.20 -41.61
CA ASP A 180 16.22 5.43 -42.83
C ASP A 180 16.97 5.94 -44.08
N GLU A 181 17.25 7.24 -44.17
CA GLU A 181 17.97 7.84 -45.31
C GLU A 181 19.47 7.48 -45.34
N GLN A 182 20.12 7.34 -44.18
CA GLN A 182 21.54 6.98 -44.09
C GLN A 182 21.78 5.48 -44.33
N ASP A 183 20.94 4.61 -43.76
CA ASP A 183 21.08 3.16 -43.91
C ASP A 183 20.71 2.70 -45.34
N LEU A 184 19.68 3.29 -45.95
CA LEU A 184 19.35 3.04 -47.36
C LEU A 184 20.46 3.57 -48.28
N SER A 185 21.11 4.68 -47.90
CA SER A 185 22.22 5.24 -48.70
C SER A 185 23.45 4.36 -48.72
N GLN A 186 23.90 3.93 -47.55
CA GLN A 186 25.06 3.06 -47.41
C GLN A 186 24.81 1.68 -48.03
N SER A 187 23.57 1.18 -47.96
CA SER A 187 23.16 -0.06 -48.62
C SER A 187 23.27 0.02 -50.15
N TYR A 188 22.80 1.11 -50.78
CA TYR A 188 22.93 1.26 -52.24
C TYR A 188 24.38 1.43 -52.65
N GLU A 189 25.22 2.15 -51.89
CA GLU A 189 26.64 2.33 -52.21
C GLU A 189 27.39 1.01 -52.11
N ALA A 190 27.24 0.29 -51.01
CA ALA A 190 27.88 -1.01 -50.81
C ALA A 190 27.45 -2.05 -51.87
N SER A 191 26.16 -2.03 -52.26
CA SER A 191 25.64 -2.91 -53.30
C SER A 191 26.14 -2.53 -54.70
N SER A 192 26.20 -1.23 -55.00
CA SER A 192 26.73 -0.70 -56.27
C SER A 192 28.24 -1.01 -56.41
N GLU A 193 29.01 -0.85 -55.34
CA GLU A 193 30.43 -1.18 -55.31
C GLU A 193 30.67 -2.69 -55.46
N SER A 194 29.85 -3.52 -54.80
CA SER A 194 29.89 -4.98 -54.91
C SER A 194 29.59 -5.45 -56.33
N ILE A 195 28.58 -4.88 -56.98
CA ILE A 195 28.22 -5.19 -58.38
C ILE A 195 29.32 -4.72 -59.34
N SER A 196 29.87 -3.52 -59.13
CA SER A 196 30.99 -2.98 -59.91
C SER A 196 32.23 -3.85 -59.79
N PHE A 197 32.57 -4.29 -58.58
CA PHE A 197 33.69 -5.18 -58.31
C PHE A 197 33.50 -6.55 -58.96
N ALA A 198 32.32 -7.16 -58.81
CA ALA A 198 32.00 -8.43 -59.45
C ALA A 198 32.08 -8.34 -60.98
N SER A 199 31.59 -7.24 -61.57
CA SER A 199 31.68 -6.98 -63.02
C SER A 199 33.14 -6.84 -63.49
N CYS A 200 33.97 -6.13 -62.74
CA CYS A 200 35.41 -6.00 -63.02
C CYS A 200 36.15 -7.35 -62.96
N VAL A 201 35.80 -8.20 -61.99
CA VAL A 201 36.40 -9.54 -61.84
C VAL A 201 35.97 -10.47 -62.97
N LEU A 202 34.69 -10.48 -63.35
CA LEU A 202 34.17 -11.30 -64.46
C LEU A 202 34.74 -10.87 -65.82
N SER A 203 34.95 -9.58 -66.04
CA SER A 203 35.58 -9.06 -67.27
C SER A 203 37.05 -9.47 -67.40
N LYS A 204 37.72 -9.89 -66.31
CA LYS A 204 39.12 -10.31 -66.31
C LYS A 204 39.33 -11.83 -66.32
N GLN A 205 38.26 -12.63 -66.31
CA GLN A 205 38.37 -14.08 -66.53
C GLN A 205 38.66 -14.39 -68.01
N PRO A 206 39.65 -15.24 -68.33
CA PRO A 206 39.85 -15.73 -69.69
C PRO A 206 38.61 -16.51 -70.15
N GLN A 207 38.02 -16.13 -71.28
CA GLN A 207 36.92 -16.86 -71.92
C GLN A 207 37.40 -18.30 -72.22
N VAL A 208 36.96 -19.27 -71.42
CA VAL A 208 37.29 -20.68 -71.63
C VAL A 208 36.38 -21.20 -72.73
N ASN A 209 36.95 -21.45 -73.91
CA ASN A 209 36.22 -21.92 -75.09
C ASN A 209 35.47 -23.24 -74.79
N ALA A 210 34.14 -23.16 -74.76
CA ALA A 210 33.22 -24.27 -74.50
C ALA A 210 33.10 -25.20 -75.72
N SER A 211 34.11 -26.02 -75.99
CA SER A 211 34.04 -27.03 -77.07
C SER A 211 34.66 -28.38 -76.73
N LYS A 212 34.70 -28.81 -75.45
CA LYS A 212 35.36 -30.09 -75.12
C LYS A 212 34.76 -30.97 -74.03
N LEU A 213 33.51 -30.75 -73.61
CA LEU A 213 32.81 -31.65 -72.68
C LEU A 213 31.42 -32.04 -73.21
N ALA A 214 31.35 -32.39 -74.49
CA ALA A 214 30.38 -33.37 -74.95
C ALA A 214 31.12 -34.72 -74.90
N CYS A 215 30.80 -35.56 -73.92
CA CYS A 215 30.74 -37.02 -74.02
C CYS A 215 30.59 -37.65 -72.62
N ASN A 216 29.62 -38.57 -72.53
CA ASN A 216 29.48 -39.65 -71.54
C ASN A 216 28.73 -39.32 -70.24
N LEU A 217 27.47 -38.89 -70.36
CA LEU A 217 26.45 -39.24 -69.37
C LEU A 217 25.74 -40.52 -69.84
N GLU A 218 26.50 -41.62 -69.91
CA GLU A 218 25.94 -42.93 -70.20
C GLU A 218 26.49 -43.93 -69.19
N ASN A 219 25.55 -44.56 -68.48
CA ASN A 219 25.68 -45.67 -67.54
C ASN A 219 26.04 -45.32 -66.09
N ARG A 220 25.01 -45.40 -65.22
CA ARG A 220 24.84 -46.45 -64.19
C ARG A 220 23.94 -45.89 -63.08
N GLU A 221 22.62 -46.05 -63.22
CA GLU A 221 21.87 -47.16 -62.62
C GLU A 221 22.07 -47.29 -61.11
N ASP A 222 21.02 -46.88 -60.39
CA ASP A 222 20.40 -47.56 -59.27
C ASP A 222 21.29 -48.40 -58.35
N SER A 223 21.39 -47.97 -57.09
CA SER A 223 21.22 -48.88 -55.94
C SER A 223 20.95 -48.09 -54.66
N SER A 224 19.97 -48.60 -53.93
CA SER A 224 19.41 -48.18 -52.64
C SER A 224 20.40 -48.04 -51.50
#